data_AF-A0A961SUU0-F1
#
_entry.id   AF-A0A961SUU0-F1
#
_cell.length_a   1.000
_cell.length_b   1.000
_cell.length_c   1.000
_cell.angle_alpha   90.00
_cell.angle_beta   90.00
_cell.angle_gamma   90.00
#
_symmetry.space_group_name_H-M   'P 1'
#
loop_
_entity.id
_entity.type
_entity.pdbx_description
1 polymer ?
#
loop_
_entity_poly.entity_id
_entity_poly.type
_entity_poly.pdbx_seq_one_letter_code
_entity_poly.pdbx_strand_id
1 'polypeptide(L)'
;YEWTSITGHQWRASRLVAFGWASVVVVALETIFRGAGSGYVSSLVILVGFTVVAIVIGAIKGRGHWLAGGIFYAGLSGISLTALRGSADAGLINILFIFAIVWGTDILAYFVGRAIGGPKLAPSISPGKTWSGAVGGTVAGIAFGGLVVALAGFDLGLGHLAIAGALSIVSQIGDLFESFIKRKFGVKDSSQLIPGHGGVMDRVDGLVFACFLAFLGTLALSAASGRLESAPGEFISGK
;
A
#
# COMPACT_ATOMS: atom_id res chain seq x y z
N TYR A 1 14.65 -2.62 3.94
CA TYR A 1 15.79 -3.12 3.13
C TYR A 1 15.72 -2.63 1.69
N GLU A 2 14.72 -3.03 0.91
CA GLU A 2 14.69 -2.75 -0.55
C GLU A 2 14.66 -1.26 -0.88
N TRP A 3 13.89 -0.47 -0.14
CA TRP A 3 13.88 0.99 -0.27
C TRP A 3 15.26 1.64 -0.11
N THR A 4 16.02 1.25 0.91
CA THR A 4 17.37 1.76 1.16
C THR A 4 18.36 1.29 0.08
N SER A 5 18.15 0.09 -0.48
CA SER A 5 18.94 -0.44 -1.58
C SER A 5 18.70 0.33 -2.88
N ILE A 6 17.44 0.63 -3.22
CA ILE A 6 17.07 1.41 -4.41
C ILE A 6 17.62 2.84 -4.30
N THR A 7 17.42 3.49 -3.17
CA THR A 7 17.78 4.91 -3.00
C THR A 7 19.28 5.16 -2.81
N GLY A 8 20.13 4.19 -3.12
CA GLY A 8 21.59 4.32 -3.07
C GLY A 8 22.16 4.47 -1.66
N HIS A 9 21.36 4.26 -0.61
CA HIS A 9 21.83 4.24 0.78
C HIS A 9 22.38 2.85 1.11
N GLN A 10 23.21 2.31 0.21
CA GLN A 10 23.86 1.02 0.40
C GLN A 10 24.75 1.08 1.64
N TRP A 11 24.43 0.27 2.65
CA TRP A 11 25.26 -0.39 3.69
C TRP A 11 26.48 0.30 4.31
N ARG A 12 26.80 1.55 3.98
CA ARG A 12 27.73 2.36 4.75
C ARG A 12 27.02 2.61 6.07
N ALA A 13 27.46 1.87 7.09
CA ALA A 13 27.00 1.83 8.48
C ALA A 13 26.93 3.24 9.10
N SER A 14 26.01 4.04 8.58
CA SER A 14 25.73 5.38 9.03
C SER A 14 24.63 5.24 10.07
N ARG A 15 24.80 5.98 11.17
CA ARG A 15 23.82 6.03 12.26
C ARG A 15 22.39 6.32 11.78
N LEU A 16 22.23 6.92 10.59
CA LEU A 16 20.95 7.20 9.94
C LEU A 16 20.22 5.93 9.46
N VAL A 17 20.92 4.99 8.81
CA VAL A 17 20.29 3.75 8.35
C VAL A 17 19.89 2.88 9.55
N ALA A 18 20.75 2.83 10.58
CA ALA A 18 20.42 2.16 11.84
C ALA A 18 19.19 2.78 12.52
N PHE A 19 19.09 4.11 12.55
CA PHE A 19 17.90 4.82 13.05
C PHE A 19 16.64 4.44 12.26
N GLY A 20 16.70 4.39 10.93
CA GLY A 20 15.56 4.00 10.11
C GLY A 20 15.09 2.56 10.39
N TRP A 21 16.03 1.62 10.50
CA TRP A 21 15.70 0.25 10.89
C TRP A 21 15.11 0.16 12.29
N ALA A 22 15.71 0.82 13.27
CA ALA A 22 15.19 0.86 14.63
C ALA A 22 13.77 1.45 14.69
N SER A 23 13.51 2.52 13.92
CA SER A 23 12.19 3.15 13.82
C SER A 23 11.15 2.15 13.30
N VAL A 24 11.45 1.45 12.19
CA VAL A 24 10.53 0.44 11.62
C VAL A 24 10.32 -0.74 12.57
N VAL A 25 11.37 -1.20 13.27
CA VAL A 25 11.25 -2.27 14.27
C VAL A 25 10.36 -1.84 15.44
N VAL A 26 10.54 -0.63 15.96
CA VAL A 26 9.70 -0.12 17.06
C VAL A 26 8.24 0.01 16.63
N VAL A 27 7.99 0.57 15.44
CA VAL A 27 6.63 0.63 14.87
C VAL A 27 6.05 -0.77 14.69
N ALA A 28 6.82 -1.71 14.14
CA ALA A 28 6.35 -3.07 13.92
C ALA A 28 6.04 -3.80 15.24
N LEU A 29 6.90 -3.69 16.26
CA LEU A 29 6.66 -4.29 17.57
C LEU A 29 5.40 -3.70 18.20
N GLU A 30 5.26 -2.38 18.18
CA GLU A 30 4.07 -1.73 18.73
C GLU A 30 2.81 -2.16 17.98
N THR A 31 2.87 -2.24 16.64
CA THR A 31 1.78 -2.73 15.79
C THR A 31 1.43 -4.18 16.11
N ILE A 32 2.41 -5.06 16.36
CA ILE A 32 2.17 -6.46 16.70
C ILE A 32 1.51 -6.59 18.08
N PHE A 33 1.98 -5.83 19.07
CA PHE A 33 1.48 -5.95 20.44
C PHE A 33 0.19 -5.18 20.70
N ARG A 34 -0.14 -4.15 19.90
CA ARG A 34 -1.26 -3.24 20.15
C ARG A 34 -2.17 -3.00 18.94
N GLY A 35 -1.70 -3.26 17.72
CA GLY A 35 -2.34 -2.81 16.48
C GLY A 35 -3.63 -3.52 16.08
N ALA A 36 -3.92 -4.73 16.60
CA ALA A 36 -5.17 -5.44 16.34
C ALA A 36 -6.33 -4.86 17.19
N GLY A 37 -6.74 -3.62 16.91
CA GLY A 37 -7.76 -2.90 17.68
C GLY A 37 -7.52 -1.40 17.64
N SER A 38 -7.69 -0.68 18.75
CA SER A 38 -7.46 0.77 18.83
C SER A 38 -5.98 1.19 18.83
N GLY A 39 -5.04 0.25 18.94
CA GLY A 39 -3.61 0.57 19.03
C GLY A 39 -2.96 1.06 17.74
N TYR A 40 -3.64 1.00 16.58
CA TYR A 40 -3.10 1.63 15.36
C TYR A 40 -2.86 3.13 15.53
N VAL A 41 -3.61 3.81 16.42
CA VAL A 41 -3.42 5.25 16.69
C VAL A 41 -2.06 5.48 17.33
N SER A 42 -1.65 4.68 18.32
CA SER A 42 -0.32 4.79 18.91
C SER A 42 0.77 4.41 17.91
N SER A 43 0.56 3.39 17.08
CA SER A 43 1.47 3.05 15.97
C SER A 43 1.68 4.24 15.02
N LEU A 44 0.59 4.93 14.66
CA LEU A 44 0.63 6.10 13.77
C LEU A 44 1.37 7.27 14.41
N VAL A 45 1.10 7.57 15.68
CA VAL A 45 1.80 8.66 16.40
C VAL A 45 3.31 8.39 16.44
N ILE A 46 3.70 7.16 16.73
CA ILE A 46 5.11 6.75 16.75
C ILE A 46 5.73 6.84 15.34
N LEU A 47 5.02 6.34 14.32
CA LEU A 47 5.47 6.43 12.93
C LEU A 47 5.68 7.88 12.50
N VAL A 48 4.68 8.75 12.71
CA VAL A 48 4.76 10.18 12.37
C VAL A 48 5.92 10.83 13.11
N GLY A 49 6.10 10.54 14.40
CA GLY A 49 7.23 11.03 15.19
C GLY A 49 8.58 10.67 14.56
N PHE A 50 8.80 9.40 14.23
CA PHE A 50 10.04 8.95 13.59
C PHE A 50 10.23 9.53 12.19
N THR A 51 9.16 9.64 11.39
CA THR A 51 9.20 10.23 10.06
C THR A 51 9.55 11.73 10.13
N VAL A 52 8.95 12.48 11.05
CA VAL A 52 9.28 13.91 11.27
C VAL A 52 10.74 14.07 11.71
N VAL A 53 11.21 13.27 12.65
CA VAL A 53 12.62 13.28 13.06
C VAL A 53 13.54 12.97 11.88
N ALA A 54 13.19 11.98 11.04
CA ALA A 54 13.95 11.67 9.84
C ALA A 54 13.97 12.82 8.82
N ILE A 55 12.85 13.54 8.64
CA ILE A 55 12.77 14.73 7.78
C ILE A 55 13.68 15.83 8.32
N VAL A 56 13.60 16.14 9.62
CA VAL A 56 14.41 17.18 10.26
C VAL A 56 15.90 16.86 10.14
N ILE A 57 16.30 15.62 10.43
CA ILE A 57 17.69 15.19 10.27
C ILE A 57 18.13 15.28 8.80
N GLY A 58 17.26 14.89 7.87
CA GLY A 58 17.51 14.96 6.43
C GLY A 58 17.70 16.39 5.93
N ALA A 59 16.90 17.33 6.45
CA ALA A 59 16.99 18.76 6.16
C ALA A 59 18.28 19.37 6.71
N ILE A 60 18.63 19.09 7.98
CA ILE A 60 19.84 19.61 8.62
C ILE A 60 21.11 19.09 7.94
N LYS A 61 21.15 17.80 7.57
CA LYS A 61 22.34 17.17 6.98
C LYS A 61 22.45 17.34 5.47
N GLY A 62 21.43 17.87 4.80
CA GLY A 62 21.36 17.96 3.34
C GLY A 62 21.33 16.61 2.62
N ARG A 63 21.10 15.50 3.33
CA ARG A 63 21.11 14.12 2.81
C ARG A 63 20.18 13.23 3.62
N GLY A 64 19.59 12.22 2.99
CA GLY A 64 18.72 11.25 3.67
C GLY A 64 17.23 11.58 3.67
N HIS A 65 16.76 12.52 2.83
CA HIS A 65 15.32 12.77 2.65
C HIS A 65 14.54 11.52 2.20
N TRP A 66 15.18 10.61 1.47
CA TRP A 66 14.60 9.32 1.11
C TRP A 66 14.43 8.35 2.29
N LEU A 67 15.19 8.52 3.38
CA LEU A 67 15.04 7.66 4.57
C LEU A 67 13.67 7.87 5.22
N ALA A 68 13.21 9.12 5.30
CA ALA A 68 11.90 9.44 5.84
C ALA A 68 10.78 8.76 5.01
N GLY A 69 10.90 8.79 3.68
CA GLY A 69 10.00 8.07 2.79
C GLY A 69 9.99 6.57 3.04
N GLY A 70 11.16 5.96 3.27
CA GLY A 70 11.26 4.52 3.55
C GLY A 70 10.68 4.11 4.90
N ILE A 71 10.90 4.93 5.94
CA ILE A 71 10.29 4.72 7.27
C ILE A 71 8.78 4.82 7.16
N PHE A 72 8.28 5.88 6.52
CA PHE A 72 6.85 6.10 6.33
C PHE A 72 6.20 4.98 5.52
N TYR A 73 6.78 4.63 4.37
CA TYR A 73 6.28 3.57 3.50
C TYR A 73 6.21 2.23 4.24
N ALA A 74 7.33 1.76 4.80
CA ALA A 74 7.38 0.46 5.47
C ALA A 74 6.51 0.40 6.74
N GLY A 75 6.53 1.47 7.54
CA GLY A 75 5.74 1.56 8.78
C GLY A 75 4.25 1.57 8.49
N LEU A 76 3.81 2.41 7.54
CA LEU A 76 2.40 2.51 7.18
C LEU A 76 1.89 1.20 6.55
N SER A 77 2.73 0.45 5.82
CA SER A 77 2.35 -0.87 5.29
C SER A 77 1.95 -1.84 6.40
N GLY A 78 2.75 -1.92 7.46
CA GLY A 78 2.44 -2.79 8.61
C GLY A 78 1.21 -2.33 9.37
N ILE A 79 1.11 -1.03 9.64
CA ILE A 79 -0.04 -0.45 10.37
C ILE A 79 -1.34 -0.64 9.58
N SER A 80 -1.36 -0.29 8.31
CA SER A 80 -2.58 -0.37 7.49
C SER A 80 -3.08 -1.81 7.36
N LEU A 81 -2.21 -2.77 7.06
CA LEU A 81 -2.59 -4.18 6.94
C LEU A 81 -3.13 -4.76 8.26
N THR A 82 -2.47 -4.49 9.39
CA THR A 82 -2.90 -5.02 10.69
C THR A 82 -4.20 -4.37 11.17
N ALA A 83 -4.35 -3.05 10.98
CA ALA A 83 -5.56 -2.33 11.33
C ALA A 83 -6.76 -2.78 10.49
N LEU A 84 -6.57 -2.98 9.18
CA LEU A 84 -7.62 -3.47 8.28
C LEU A 84 -7.99 -4.94 8.54
N ARG A 85 -7.01 -5.77 8.91
CA ARG A 85 -7.28 -7.15 9.32
C ARG A 85 -8.05 -7.20 10.63
N GLY A 86 -7.73 -6.34 11.59
CA GLY A 86 -8.35 -6.30 12.91
C GLY A 86 -8.38 -7.68 13.61
N SER A 87 -9.21 -7.81 14.63
CA SER A 87 -9.45 -9.08 15.34
C SER A 87 -10.73 -9.80 14.91
N ALA A 88 -11.64 -9.11 14.22
CA ALA A 88 -12.93 -9.65 13.80
C ALA A 88 -12.86 -10.43 12.47
N ASP A 89 -13.85 -11.28 12.22
CA ASP A 89 -14.01 -11.99 10.94
C ASP A 89 -14.27 -11.04 9.77
N ALA A 90 -14.96 -9.92 10.02
CA ALA A 90 -15.17 -8.86 9.03
C ALA A 90 -13.84 -8.32 8.46
N GLY A 91 -12.81 -8.23 9.29
CA GLY A 91 -11.50 -7.78 8.84
C GLY A 91 -10.78 -8.79 7.94
N LEU A 92 -11.07 -10.09 8.05
CA LEU A 92 -10.58 -11.07 7.07
C LEU A 92 -11.22 -10.83 5.70
N ILE A 93 -12.53 -10.58 5.67
CA ILE A 93 -13.27 -10.30 4.42
C ILE A 93 -12.72 -9.05 3.75
N ASN A 94 -12.39 -8.01 4.53
CA ASN A 94 -11.77 -6.79 3.99
C ASN A 94 -10.43 -7.05 3.32
N ILE A 95 -9.57 -7.87 3.93
CA ILE A 95 -8.28 -8.22 3.34
C ILE A 95 -8.49 -9.02 2.04
N LEU A 96 -9.41 -10.00 2.05
CA LEU A 96 -9.74 -10.77 0.86
C LEU A 96 -10.32 -9.90 -0.26
N PHE A 97 -11.14 -8.92 0.08
CA PHE A 97 -11.68 -7.93 -0.86
C PHE A 97 -10.57 -7.11 -1.51
N ILE A 98 -9.65 -6.56 -0.71
CA ILE A 98 -8.51 -5.80 -1.24
C ILE A 98 -7.64 -6.70 -2.13
N PHE A 99 -7.34 -7.93 -1.71
CA PHE A 99 -6.53 -8.86 -2.49
C PHE A 99 -7.20 -9.21 -3.83
N ALA A 100 -8.50 -9.51 -3.81
CA ALA A 100 -9.26 -9.83 -5.02
C ALA A 100 -9.26 -8.65 -6.00
N ILE A 101 -9.40 -7.41 -5.51
CA ILE A 101 -9.34 -6.20 -6.32
C ILE A 101 -7.95 -6.04 -6.93
N VAL A 102 -6.89 -6.08 -6.12
CA VAL A 102 -5.51 -5.81 -6.58
C VAL A 102 -5.07 -6.88 -7.57
N TRP A 103 -5.20 -8.16 -7.22
CA TRP A 103 -4.80 -9.25 -8.10
C TRP A 103 -5.65 -9.31 -9.36
N GLY A 104 -6.97 -9.12 -9.24
CA GLY A 104 -7.86 -9.04 -10.40
C GLY A 104 -7.48 -7.88 -11.33
N THR A 105 -7.14 -6.73 -10.75
CA THR A 105 -6.67 -5.55 -11.50
C THR A 105 -5.40 -5.86 -12.28
N ASP A 106 -4.38 -6.42 -11.64
CA ASP A 106 -3.09 -6.69 -12.29
C ASP A 106 -3.20 -7.71 -13.42
N ILE A 107 -3.93 -8.81 -13.17
CA ILE A 107 -4.13 -9.88 -14.15
C ILE A 107 -4.84 -9.32 -15.39
N LEU A 108 -5.98 -8.66 -15.20
CA LEU A 108 -6.76 -8.18 -16.34
C LEU A 108 -6.15 -6.93 -16.98
N ALA A 109 -5.44 -6.09 -16.24
CA ALA A 109 -4.68 -4.99 -16.84
C ALA A 109 -3.61 -5.50 -17.80
N TYR A 110 -2.93 -6.59 -17.44
CA TYR A 110 -1.95 -7.23 -18.31
C TYR A 110 -2.61 -7.85 -19.56
N PHE A 111 -3.64 -8.68 -19.39
CA PHE A 111 -4.27 -9.37 -20.51
C PHE A 111 -5.00 -8.41 -21.46
N VAL A 112 -5.80 -7.49 -20.92
CA VAL A 112 -6.53 -6.49 -21.72
C VAL A 112 -5.53 -5.53 -22.39
N GLY A 113 -4.51 -5.08 -21.65
CA GLY A 113 -3.48 -4.20 -22.21
C GLY A 113 -2.70 -4.83 -23.35
N ARG A 114 -2.42 -6.14 -23.27
CA ARG A 114 -1.74 -6.90 -24.32
C ARG A 114 -2.65 -7.24 -25.52
N ALA A 115 -3.92 -7.55 -25.26
CA ALA A 115 -4.86 -7.93 -26.31
C ALA A 115 -5.38 -6.72 -27.11
N ILE A 116 -5.72 -5.62 -26.42
CA ILE A 116 -6.27 -4.41 -27.06
C ILE A 116 -5.16 -3.44 -27.47
N GLY A 117 -4.09 -3.31 -26.68
CA GLY A 117 -3.02 -2.35 -26.95
C GLY A 117 -3.47 -0.89 -26.81
N GLY A 118 -2.90 0.01 -27.62
CA GLY A 118 -3.26 1.44 -27.61
C GLY A 118 -2.28 2.34 -26.84
N PRO A 119 -2.70 3.57 -26.48
CA PRO A 119 -1.82 4.57 -25.89
C PRO A 119 -1.19 4.11 -24.57
N LYS A 120 0.10 4.37 -24.43
CA LYS A 120 0.88 4.04 -23.23
C LYS A 120 0.48 4.95 -22.07
N LEU A 121 0.33 4.36 -20.88
CA LEU A 121 -0.10 5.08 -19.68
C LEU A 121 1.01 5.99 -19.14
N ALA A 122 2.23 5.45 -19.01
CA ALA A 122 3.38 6.20 -18.48
C ALA A 122 4.67 5.77 -19.20
N PRO A 123 4.93 6.22 -20.44
CA PRO A 123 6.02 5.71 -21.28
C PRO A 123 7.42 5.78 -20.64
N SER A 124 7.70 6.86 -19.91
CA SER A 124 9.00 7.10 -19.26
C SER A 124 9.22 6.28 -17.98
N ILE A 125 8.14 5.80 -17.36
CA ILE A 125 8.16 5.11 -16.07
C ILE A 125 7.95 3.60 -16.26
N SER A 126 6.87 3.24 -16.96
CA SER A 126 6.47 1.87 -17.27
C SER A 126 5.99 1.76 -18.72
N PRO A 127 6.90 1.47 -19.67
CA PRO A 127 6.57 1.40 -21.11
C PRO A 127 5.64 0.23 -21.48
N GLY A 128 5.46 -0.74 -20.57
CA GLY A 128 4.55 -1.88 -20.75
C GLY A 128 3.08 -1.52 -20.59
N LYS A 129 2.74 -0.54 -19.75
CA LYS A 129 1.36 -0.23 -19.36
C LYS A 129 0.61 0.59 -20.40
N THR A 130 -0.65 0.24 -20.66
CA THR A 130 -1.55 0.92 -21.60
C THR A 130 -2.80 1.44 -20.89
N TRP A 131 -3.45 2.46 -21.45
CA TRP A 131 -4.74 2.96 -20.95
C TRP A 131 -5.85 1.90 -21.04
N SER A 132 -5.87 1.10 -22.11
CA SER A 132 -6.82 -0.02 -22.24
C SER A 132 -6.66 -1.04 -21.11
N GLY A 133 -5.41 -1.38 -20.76
CA GLY A 133 -5.11 -2.24 -19.63
C GLY A 133 -5.57 -1.62 -18.32
N ALA A 134 -5.30 -0.33 -18.09
CA ALA A 134 -5.73 0.36 -16.88
C ALA A 134 -7.25 0.34 -16.68
N VAL A 135 -8.01 0.60 -17.75
CA VAL A 135 -9.48 0.54 -17.72
C VAL A 135 -9.95 -0.90 -17.50
N GLY A 136 -9.40 -1.87 -18.24
CA GLY A 136 -9.74 -3.29 -18.09
C GLY A 136 -9.46 -3.83 -16.69
N GLY A 137 -8.31 -3.47 -16.11
CA GLY A 137 -7.94 -3.78 -14.74
C GLY A 137 -8.91 -3.15 -13.74
N THR A 138 -9.32 -1.89 -13.94
CA THR A 138 -10.29 -1.22 -13.05
C THR A 138 -11.65 -1.91 -13.07
N VAL A 139 -12.16 -2.24 -14.26
CA VAL A 139 -13.43 -2.97 -14.40
C VAL A 139 -13.34 -4.34 -13.74
N ALA A 140 -12.21 -5.04 -13.91
CA ALA A 140 -11.97 -6.32 -13.26
C ALA A 140 -11.91 -6.19 -11.74
N GLY A 141 -11.17 -5.21 -11.21
CA GLY A 141 -11.09 -4.94 -9.78
C GLY A 141 -12.46 -4.71 -9.16
N ILE A 142 -13.32 -3.91 -9.83
CA ILE A 142 -14.72 -3.69 -9.41
C ILE A 142 -15.50 -5.01 -9.39
N ALA A 143 -15.38 -5.82 -10.44
CA ALA A 143 -16.09 -7.10 -10.54
C ALA A 143 -15.63 -8.11 -9.48
N PHE A 144 -14.32 -8.28 -9.26
CA PHE A 144 -13.77 -9.17 -8.24
C PHE A 144 -14.08 -8.69 -6.83
N GLY A 145 -14.03 -7.38 -6.57
CA GLY A 145 -14.47 -6.81 -5.30
C GLY A 145 -15.95 -7.09 -5.04
N GLY A 146 -16.82 -6.84 -6.03
CA GLY A 146 -18.25 -7.15 -5.94
C GLY A 146 -18.53 -8.64 -5.73
N LEU A 147 -17.74 -9.53 -6.35
CA LEU A 147 -17.84 -10.97 -6.13
C LEU A 147 -17.51 -11.34 -4.68
N VAL A 148 -16.47 -10.76 -4.08
CA VAL A 148 -16.15 -11.03 -2.67
C VAL A 148 -17.29 -10.59 -1.75
N VAL A 149 -17.88 -9.42 -1.99
CA VAL A 149 -19.04 -8.91 -1.22
C VAL A 149 -20.23 -9.87 -1.32
N ALA A 150 -20.55 -10.33 -2.54
CA ALA A 150 -21.63 -11.27 -2.77
C ALA A 150 -21.38 -12.63 -2.10
N LEU A 151 -20.15 -13.16 -2.20
CA LEU A 151 -19.77 -14.43 -1.56
C LEU A 151 -19.73 -14.35 -0.03
N ALA A 152 -19.46 -13.16 0.52
CA ALA A 152 -19.52 -12.89 1.95
C ALA A 152 -20.97 -12.78 2.48
N GLY A 153 -21.99 -12.83 1.60
CA GLY A 153 -23.39 -12.75 1.98
C GLY A 153 -23.87 -11.33 2.31
N PHE A 154 -23.14 -10.30 1.88
CA PHE A 154 -23.54 -8.91 2.04
C PHE A 154 -24.33 -8.40 0.83
N ASP A 155 -25.20 -7.41 1.05
CA ASP A 155 -25.93 -6.74 -0.02
C ASP A 155 -24.99 -5.85 -0.85
N LEU A 156 -24.88 -6.16 -2.14
CA LEU A 156 -24.01 -5.42 -3.06
C LEU A 156 -24.58 -4.02 -3.35
N GLY A 157 -24.17 -3.04 -2.55
CA GLY A 157 -24.45 -1.62 -2.80
C GLY A 157 -23.44 -0.91 -3.73
N LEU A 158 -23.86 0.24 -4.29
CA LEU A 158 -23.00 1.11 -5.10
C LEU A 158 -21.73 1.58 -4.37
N GLY A 159 -21.78 1.73 -3.04
CA GLY A 159 -20.62 2.08 -2.23
C GLY A 159 -19.48 1.07 -2.35
N HIS A 160 -19.79 -0.23 -2.37
CA HIS A 160 -18.78 -1.28 -2.54
C HIS A 160 -18.09 -1.20 -3.90
N LEU A 161 -18.86 -0.97 -4.97
CA LEU A 161 -18.32 -0.85 -6.32
C LEU A 161 -17.45 0.40 -6.45
N ALA A 162 -17.87 1.52 -5.85
CA ALA A 162 -17.10 2.76 -5.82
C ALA A 162 -15.77 2.58 -5.07
N ILE A 163 -15.78 1.95 -3.90
CA ILE A 163 -14.57 1.66 -3.12
C ILE A 163 -13.66 0.70 -3.91
N ALA A 164 -14.21 -0.35 -4.52
CA ALA A 164 -13.42 -1.29 -5.32
C ALA A 164 -12.73 -0.60 -6.51
N GLY A 165 -13.44 0.30 -7.20
CA GLY A 165 -12.85 1.11 -8.27
C GLY A 165 -11.75 2.04 -7.77
N ALA A 166 -11.97 2.73 -6.65
CA ALA A 166 -10.96 3.60 -6.04
C ALA A 166 -9.70 2.82 -5.63
N LEU A 167 -9.86 1.67 -4.98
CA LEU A 167 -8.76 0.80 -4.58
C LEU A 167 -7.98 0.27 -5.78
N SER A 168 -8.66 -0.13 -6.85
CA SER A 168 -8.01 -0.57 -8.10
C SER A 168 -7.16 0.54 -8.73
N ILE A 169 -7.71 1.75 -8.83
CA ILE A 169 -6.99 2.90 -9.38
C ILE A 169 -5.76 3.23 -8.52
N VAL A 170 -5.92 3.29 -7.20
CA VAL A 170 -4.81 3.57 -6.29
C VAL A 170 -3.76 2.47 -6.31
N SER A 171 -4.15 1.21 -6.49
CA SER A 171 -3.22 0.10 -6.66
C SER A 171 -2.33 0.29 -7.90
N GLN A 172 -2.92 0.65 -9.04
CA GLN A 172 -2.16 0.93 -10.26
C GLN A 172 -1.24 2.15 -10.11
N ILE A 173 -1.68 3.17 -9.35
CA ILE A 173 -0.84 4.34 -8.99
C ILE A 173 0.35 3.90 -8.13
N GLY A 174 0.16 2.98 -7.19
CA GLY A 174 1.22 2.43 -6.34
C GLY A 174 2.33 1.76 -7.15
N ASP A 175 1.97 0.88 -8.09
CA ASP A 175 2.93 0.23 -8.98
C ASP A 175 3.65 1.27 -9.88
N LEU A 176 2.94 2.28 -10.39
CA LEU A 176 3.57 3.38 -11.12
C LEU A 176 4.52 4.21 -10.25
N PHE A 177 4.17 4.44 -8.99
CA PHE A 177 5.01 5.17 -8.03
C PHE A 177 6.30 4.40 -7.73
N GLU A 178 6.22 3.10 -7.47
CA GLU A 178 7.39 2.26 -7.27
C GLU A 178 8.26 2.22 -8.54
N SER A 179 7.64 2.00 -9.70
CA SER A 179 8.32 2.08 -10.99
C SER A 179 9.04 3.42 -11.17
N PHE A 180 8.42 4.54 -10.78
CA PHE A 180 9.03 5.86 -10.85
C PHE A 180 10.26 5.98 -9.95
N ILE A 181 10.18 5.51 -8.69
CA ILE A 181 11.34 5.52 -7.78
C ILE A 181 12.48 4.71 -8.39
N LYS A 182 12.20 3.51 -8.90
CA LYS A 182 13.22 2.65 -9.52
C LYS A 182 13.93 3.36 -10.68
N ARG A 183 13.17 4.01 -11.58
CA ARG A 183 13.74 4.79 -12.70
C ARG A 183 14.55 6.00 -12.24
N LYS A 184 14.08 6.71 -11.20
CA LYS A 184 14.79 7.86 -10.63
C LYS A 184 16.19 7.49 -10.12
N PHE A 185 16.36 6.25 -9.64
CA PHE A 185 17.63 5.73 -9.14
C PHE A 185 18.37 4.80 -10.12
N GLY A 186 17.91 4.71 -11.37
CA GLY A 186 18.60 3.92 -12.40
C GLY A 186 18.53 2.41 -12.20
N VAL A 187 17.63 1.92 -11.35
CA VAL A 187 17.42 0.48 -11.11
C VAL A 187 16.14 0.01 -11.78
N LYS A 188 16.04 -1.30 -12.04
CA LYS A 188 14.84 -1.91 -12.64
C LYS A 188 14.00 -2.70 -11.63
N ASP A 189 14.67 -3.49 -10.79
CA ASP A 189 14.04 -4.37 -9.80
C ASP A 189 14.40 -3.86 -8.39
N SER A 190 13.52 -4.05 -7.40
CA SER A 190 13.74 -3.53 -6.05
C SER A 190 14.82 -4.28 -5.28
N SER A 191 14.94 -5.60 -5.54
CA SER A 191 16.01 -6.46 -5.06
C SER A 191 16.05 -7.80 -5.83
N GLN A 192 16.96 -8.70 -5.42
CA GLN A 192 17.00 -10.10 -5.87
C GLN A 192 16.66 -11.07 -4.71
N LEU A 193 15.85 -10.61 -3.75
CA LEU A 193 15.52 -11.40 -2.55
C LEU A 193 14.77 -12.70 -2.88
N ILE A 194 13.94 -12.69 -3.92
CA ILE A 194 13.27 -13.90 -4.39
C ILE A 194 13.99 -14.35 -5.68
N PRO A 195 14.73 -15.48 -5.63
CA PRO A 195 15.45 -15.98 -6.80
C PRO A 195 14.54 -16.08 -8.03
N GLY A 196 14.92 -15.40 -9.11
CA GLY A 196 14.16 -15.37 -10.37
C GLY A 196 12.87 -14.54 -10.38
N HIS A 197 12.45 -13.94 -9.26
CA HIS A 197 11.16 -13.25 -9.14
C HIS A 197 11.26 -11.76 -8.75
N GLY A 198 12.47 -11.25 -8.50
CA GLY A 198 12.70 -9.87 -8.12
C GLY A 198 12.58 -9.66 -6.60
N GLY A 199 12.13 -8.47 -6.21
CA GLY A 199 11.99 -8.12 -4.81
C GLY A 199 10.58 -8.33 -4.24
N VAL A 200 10.45 -8.16 -2.92
CA VAL A 200 9.14 -8.24 -2.23
C VAL A 200 8.34 -6.97 -2.51
N MET A 201 9.01 -5.80 -2.50
CA MET A 201 8.43 -4.50 -2.84
C MET A 201 7.72 -4.54 -4.20
N ASP A 202 8.38 -5.11 -5.22
CA ASP A 202 7.84 -5.29 -6.57
C ASP A 202 6.54 -6.14 -6.63
N ARG A 203 6.18 -6.85 -5.55
CA ARG A 203 4.99 -7.72 -5.48
C ARG A 203 3.86 -7.15 -4.65
N VAL A 204 4.16 -6.16 -3.81
CA VAL A 204 3.21 -5.58 -2.87
C VAL A 204 3.00 -4.09 -3.09
N ASP A 205 3.60 -3.50 -4.11
CA ASP A 205 3.53 -2.07 -4.42
C ASP A 205 2.10 -1.57 -4.60
N GLY A 206 1.34 -2.20 -5.49
CA GLY A 206 -0.07 -1.89 -5.68
C GLY A 206 -0.93 -2.29 -4.49
N LEU A 207 -0.57 -3.35 -3.77
CA LEU A 207 -1.32 -3.80 -2.60
C LEU A 207 -1.22 -2.80 -1.44
N VAL A 208 0.00 -2.37 -1.13
CA VAL A 208 0.30 -1.45 -0.04
C VAL A 208 -0.43 -0.12 -0.24
N PHE A 209 -0.42 0.42 -1.46
CA PHE A 209 -1.15 1.65 -1.77
C PHE A 209 -2.67 1.48 -1.64
N ALA A 210 -3.23 0.35 -2.07
CA ALA A 210 -4.65 0.06 -1.84
C ALA A 210 -4.97 -0.01 -0.33
N CYS A 211 -4.11 -0.66 0.47
CA CYS A 211 -4.25 -0.69 1.92
C CYS A 211 -4.15 0.72 2.54
N PHE A 212 -3.27 1.60 2.03
CA PHE A 212 -3.18 2.99 2.51
C PHE A 212 -4.50 3.73 2.27
N LEU A 213 -5.08 3.62 1.08
CA LEU A 213 -6.36 4.25 0.78
C LEU A 213 -7.48 3.71 1.67
N ALA A 214 -7.60 2.39 1.79
CA ALA A 214 -8.62 1.77 2.65
C ALA A 214 -8.47 2.23 4.12
N PHE A 215 -7.24 2.22 4.63
CA PHE A 215 -6.95 2.62 6.00
C PHE A 215 -7.21 4.12 6.25
N LEU A 216 -6.78 5.01 5.35
CA LEU A 216 -7.05 6.44 5.50
C LEU A 216 -8.53 6.78 5.31
N GLY A 217 -9.22 6.09 4.40
CA GLY A 217 -10.66 6.23 4.20
C GLY A 217 -11.46 5.84 5.43
N THR A 218 -11.12 4.72 6.06
CA THR A 218 -11.74 4.29 7.32
C THR A 218 -11.46 5.28 8.45
N LEU A 219 -10.23 5.78 8.58
CA LEU A 219 -9.88 6.80 9.57
C LEU A 219 -10.69 8.09 9.37
N ALA A 220 -10.85 8.55 8.12
CA ALA A 220 -11.61 9.75 7.80
C ALA A 220 -13.11 9.59 8.14
N LEU A 221 -13.69 8.42 7.85
CA LEU A 221 -15.07 8.10 8.20
C LEU A 221 -15.27 7.99 9.73
N SER A 222 -14.34 7.37 10.45
CA SER A 222 -14.34 7.30 11.92
C SER A 222 -14.25 8.70 12.54
N ALA A 223 -13.41 9.58 12.00
CA ALA A 223 -13.30 10.97 12.43
C ALA A 223 -14.59 11.77 12.16
N ALA A 224 -15.19 11.61 10.99
CA ALA A 224 -16.44 12.29 10.62
C ALA A 224 -17.66 11.83 11.43
N SER A 225 -17.67 10.56 11.86
CA SER A 225 -18.76 9.97 12.65
C SER A 225 -18.56 10.12 14.17
N GLY A 226 -17.43 10.69 14.61
CA GLY A 226 -17.07 10.82 16.03
C GLY A 226 -16.74 9.48 16.72
N ARG A 227 -16.62 8.38 15.96
CA ARG A 227 -16.31 7.03 16.47
C ARG A 227 -14.84 6.72 16.28
N LEU A 228 -13.95 7.39 17.02
CA LEU A 228 -12.50 7.17 16.91
C LEU A 228 -12.06 5.73 17.27
N GLU A 229 -12.94 4.93 17.89
CA GLU A 229 -12.68 3.54 18.29
C GLU A 229 -13.29 2.48 17.34
N SER A 230 -14.10 2.85 16.34
CA SER A 230 -14.62 1.84 15.41
C SER A 230 -13.48 1.30 14.55
N ALA A 231 -13.27 -0.01 14.63
CA ALA A 231 -12.14 -0.67 13.99
C ALA A 231 -12.18 -0.43 12.47
N PRO A 232 -11.03 -0.10 11.84
CA PRO A 232 -10.90 -0.02 10.38
C PRO A 232 -11.32 -1.31 9.63
N GLY A 233 -11.52 -2.41 10.37
CA GLY A 233 -11.93 -3.72 9.88
C GLY A 233 -13.41 -3.90 9.51
N GLU A 234 -14.25 -2.86 9.45
CA GLU A 234 -15.71 -3.01 9.20
C GLU A 234 -16.26 -2.27 7.98
N PHE A 235 -15.40 -1.72 7.10
CA PHE A 235 -15.87 -0.85 6.01
C PHE A 235 -16.69 -1.53 4.90
N ILE A 236 -16.63 -2.86 4.77
CA ILE A 236 -17.47 -3.63 3.83
C ILE A 236 -18.80 -4.03 4.47
N SER A 237 -18.82 -4.33 5.77
CA SER A 237 -20.05 -4.76 6.45
C SER A 237 -21.05 -3.63 6.66
N GLY A 238 -20.64 -2.36 6.51
CA GLY A 238 -21.50 -1.19 6.65
C GLY A 238 -22.14 -1.04 8.05
N LYS A 239 -21.62 -1.76 9.04
CA LYS A 239 -22.02 -1.72 10.45
C LYS A 239 -20.91 -1.06 11.26
#